data_AF-A0A6C0J3H7-F1
#
_entry.id   AF-A0A6C0J3H7-F1
#
_cell.length_a   1.000
_cell.length_b   1.000
_cell.length_c   1.000
_cell.angle_alpha   90.00
_cell.angle_beta   90.00
_cell.angle_gamma   90.00
#
_symmetry.space_group_name_H-M   'P 1'
#
loop_
_entity.id
_entity.type
_entity.pdbx_description
1 polymer ?
#
loop_
_entity_poly.entity_id
_entity_poly.type
_entity_poly.pdbx_seq_one_letter_code
_entity_poly.pdbx_strand_id
1 'polypeptide(L)'
;MDSLKSWGIHYISNREIAPNDAVMFDIDDTLIFTNGEPNKPIIELLHESLGMTYKIIIITARPPLDHNIERTIKQLYEYGIPYDYIGFSSPLTKGIMKQQLPYNFILSVGDMPTDLTDSEHVLNISNFFHS
;
A
#
# COMPACT_ATOMS: atom_id res chain seq x y z
N MET A 1 -14.59 -6.42 -2.21
CA MET A 1 -13.62 -5.33 -1.95
C MET A 1 -14.14 -4.31 -0.95
N ASP A 2 -15.40 -3.86 -1.01
CA ASP A 2 -15.93 -2.88 -0.04
C ASP A 2 -15.79 -3.31 1.43
N SER A 3 -15.94 -4.60 1.72
CA SER A 3 -15.71 -5.12 3.08
C SER A 3 -14.26 -4.96 3.55
N LEU A 4 -13.26 -5.13 2.67
CA LEU A 4 -11.85 -4.95 3.03
C LEU A 4 -11.51 -3.47 3.20
N LYS A 5 -12.09 -2.60 2.36
CA LYS A 5 -12.02 -1.15 2.55
C LYS A 5 -12.52 -0.77 3.94
N SER A 6 -13.71 -1.24 4.32
CA SER A 6 -14.28 -0.95 5.65
C SER A 6 -13.41 -1.46 6.79
N TRP A 7 -12.78 -2.63 6.67
CA TRP A 7 -11.82 -3.12 7.65
C TRP A 7 -10.55 -2.27 7.69
N GLY A 8 -10.02 -1.84 6.54
CA GLY A 8 -8.90 -0.91 6.49
C GLY A 8 -9.19 0.39 7.23
N ILE A 9 -10.35 0.99 6.95
CA ILE A 9 -10.83 2.18 7.66
C ILE A 9 -10.95 1.91 9.16
N HIS A 10 -11.50 0.76 9.55
CA HIS A 10 -11.61 0.38 10.96
C HIS A 10 -10.24 0.41 11.66
N TYR A 11 -9.21 -0.20 11.06
CA TYR A 11 -7.86 -0.28 11.65
C TYR A 11 -7.13 1.06 11.75
N ILE A 12 -7.39 1.99 10.84
CA ILE A 12 -6.74 3.31 10.80
C ILE A 12 -7.59 4.42 11.44
N SER A 13 -8.80 4.10 11.90
CA SER A 13 -9.71 5.03 12.56
C SER A 13 -9.64 4.92 14.09
N ASN A 14 -10.12 5.97 14.78
CA ASN A 14 -10.26 6.00 16.25
C ASN A 14 -8.95 5.83 17.04
N ARG A 15 -7.83 6.26 16.46
CA ARG A 15 -6.53 6.33 17.13
C ARG A 15 -5.92 7.72 16.98
N GLU A 16 -5.01 8.05 17.89
CA GLU A 16 -4.10 9.18 17.67
C GLU A 16 -3.08 8.78 16.60
N ILE A 17 -2.93 9.62 15.59
CA ILE A 17 -2.09 9.36 14.42
C ILE A 17 -0.77 10.09 14.63
N ALA A 18 0.33 9.33 14.77
CA ALA A 18 1.64 9.93 14.94
C ALA A 18 2.16 10.49 13.59
N PRO A 19 3.04 11.52 13.60
CA PRO A 19 3.53 12.14 12.36
C PRO A 19 4.25 11.20 11.39
N ASN A 20 4.73 10.05 11.87
CA ASN A 20 5.41 9.03 11.09
C ASN A 20 4.59 7.74 10.90
N ASP A 21 3.31 7.74 11.28
CA ASP A 21 2.41 6.62 11.00
C ASP A 21 2.15 6.51 9.50
N ALA A 22 2.23 5.28 8.98
CA ALA A 22 2.18 5.00 7.56
C ALA A 22 1.22 3.87 7.23
N VAL A 23 0.64 3.95 6.03
CA VAL A 23 -0.04 2.85 5.37
C VAL A 23 0.77 2.44 4.14
N MET A 24 1.09 1.16 4.05
CA MET A 24 1.81 0.59 2.92
C MET A 24 0.85 -0.08 1.93
N PHE A 25 1.05 0.16 0.64
CA PHE A 25 0.33 -0.49 -0.45
C PHE A 25 1.32 -1.15 -1.44
N ASP A 26 1.05 -2.39 -1.85
CA ASP A 26 1.59 -2.93 -3.10
C ASP A 26 0.83 -2.35 -4.32
N ILE A 27 1.38 -2.53 -5.54
CA ILE A 27 0.75 -2.08 -6.78
C ILE A 27 0.00 -3.21 -7.49
N ASP A 28 0.72 -4.25 -7.92
CA ASP A 28 0.24 -5.19 -8.92
C ASP A 28 -0.70 -6.20 -8.26
N ASP A 29 -1.89 -6.38 -8.83
CA ASP A 29 -2.98 -7.12 -8.21
C ASP A 29 -3.35 -6.62 -6.80
N THR A 30 -3.04 -5.35 -6.49
CA THR A 30 -3.40 -4.64 -5.26
C THR A 30 -4.12 -3.31 -5.56
N LEU A 31 -3.38 -2.28 -5.94
CA LEU A 31 -3.92 -0.99 -6.38
C LEU A 31 -4.39 -1.05 -7.84
N ILE A 32 -3.70 -1.84 -8.67
CA ILE A 32 -3.94 -1.97 -10.10
C ILE A 32 -3.89 -3.46 -10.44
N PHE A 33 -4.97 -3.99 -11.00
CA PHE A 33 -5.01 -5.40 -11.41
C PHE A 33 -4.11 -5.67 -12.62
N THR A 34 -3.70 -6.91 -12.81
CA THR A 34 -2.87 -7.35 -13.95
C THR A 34 -3.49 -7.01 -15.32
N ASN A 35 -4.83 -6.89 -15.40
CA ASN A 35 -5.53 -6.46 -16.61
C ASN A 35 -5.46 -4.93 -16.86
N GLY A 36 -4.82 -4.17 -15.97
CA GLY A 36 -4.68 -2.72 -16.03
C GLY A 36 -5.79 -1.93 -15.33
N GLU A 37 -6.87 -2.57 -14.88
CA GLU A 37 -7.97 -1.88 -14.22
C GLU A 37 -7.60 -1.41 -12.80
N PRO A 38 -7.98 -0.19 -12.41
CA PRO A 38 -7.74 0.31 -11.06
C PRO A 38 -8.65 -0.39 -10.04
N ASN A 39 -8.08 -0.82 -8.91
CA ASN A 39 -8.84 -1.34 -7.79
C ASN A 39 -9.43 -0.18 -6.95
N LYS A 40 -10.51 0.42 -7.48
CA LYS A 40 -11.11 1.65 -6.93
C LYS A 40 -11.34 1.61 -5.41
N PRO A 41 -11.88 0.53 -4.79
CA PRO A 41 -12.08 0.51 -3.35
C PRO A 41 -10.78 0.59 -2.53
N ILE A 42 -9.67 0.05 -3.03
CA ILE A 42 -8.37 0.12 -2.35
C ILE A 42 -7.69 1.48 -2.59
N ILE A 43 -7.88 2.07 -3.76
CA ILE A 43 -7.45 3.45 -4.04
C ILE A 43 -8.24 4.44 -3.16
N GLU A 44 -9.54 4.22 -2.95
CA GLU A 44 -10.34 4.99 -2.00
C GLU A 44 -9.79 4.87 -0.57
N LEU A 45 -9.46 3.65 -0.11
CA LEU A 45 -8.80 3.45 1.19
C LEU A 45 -7.50 4.24 1.32
N LEU A 46 -6.70 4.30 0.25
CA LEU A 46 -5.48 5.10 0.20
C LEU A 46 -5.78 6.60 0.36
N HIS A 47 -6.80 7.12 -0.34
CA HIS A 47 -7.20 8.53 -0.20
C HIS A 47 -7.75 8.85 1.18
N GLU A 48 -8.54 7.96 1.78
CA GLU A 48 -9.01 8.10 3.16
C GLU A 48 -7.84 8.11 4.15
N SER A 49 -6.86 7.22 3.97
CA SER A 49 -5.63 7.20 4.77
C SER A 49 -4.88 8.53 4.67
N LEU A 50 -4.75 9.07 3.45
CA LEU A 50 -4.13 10.38 3.21
C LEU A 50 -4.91 11.51 3.89
N GLY A 51 -6.25 11.48 3.81
CA GLY A 51 -7.14 12.45 4.47
C GLY A 51 -7.03 12.43 5.99
N MET A 52 -6.71 11.25 6.56
CA MET A 52 -6.39 11.07 7.97
C MET A 52 -4.92 11.39 8.31
N THR A 53 -4.14 11.93 7.38
CA THR A 53 -2.74 12.36 7.55
C THR A 53 -1.69 11.26 7.66
N TYR A 54 -2.05 10.01 7.37
CA TYR A 54 -1.06 8.93 7.25
C TYR A 54 -0.08 9.18 6.11
N LYS A 55 1.17 8.72 6.30
CA LYS A 55 2.14 8.62 5.22
C LYS A 55 1.77 7.48 4.28
N ILE A 56 1.65 7.80 2.99
CA ILE A 56 1.31 6.81 1.96
C ILE A 56 2.59 6.26 1.36
N ILE A 57 2.87 4.99 1.66
CA ILE A 57 4.09 4.31 1.26
C ILE A 57 3.72 3.24 0.23
N ILE A 58 4.32 3.31 -0.96
CA ILE A 58 4.16 2.26 -1.97
C ILE A 58 5.42 1.40 -1.97
N ILE A 59 5.28 0.08 -1.86
CA ILE A 59 6.40 -0.85 -2.04
C ILE A 59 6.01 -1.93 -3.04
N THR A 60 6.67 -1.95 -4.19
CA THR A 60 6.35 -2.83 -5.32
C THR A 60 7.47 -3.78 -5.69
N ALA A 61 7.11 -4.96 -6.21
CA ALA A 61 8.03 -5.94 -6.78
C ALA A 61 8.38 -5.69 -8.27
N ARG A 62 7.87 -4.61 -8.87
CA ARG A 62 8.28 -4.20 -10.21
C ARG A 62 9.81 -4.04 -10.29
N PRO A 63 10.48 -4.51 -11.36
CA PRO A 63 11.93 -4.38 -11.45
C PRO A 63 12.38 -2.91 -11.50
N PRO A 64 13.42 -2.51 -10.74
CA PRO A 64 13.91 -1.13 -10.67
C PRO A 64 14.77 -0.75 -11.89
N LEU A 65 14.20 -0.89 -13.09
CA LEU A 65 14.78 -0.43 -14.34
C LEU A 65 14.17 0.93 -14.68
N ASP A 66 14.95 1.88 -15.20
CA ASP A 66 14.50 3.27 -15.43
C ASP A 66 13.16 3.34 -16.16
N HIS A 67 12.99 2.58 -17.25
CA HIS A 67 11.74 2.53 -18.01
C HIS A 67 10.54 2.01 -17.21
N ASN A 68 10.76 1.07 -16.28
CA ASN A 68 9.71 0.54 -15.41
C ASN A 68 9.35 1.54 -14.31
N ILE A 69 10.34 2.26 -13.77
CA ILE A 69 10.13 3.31 -12.77
C ILE A 69 9.31 4.44 -13.40
N GLU A 70 9.74 4.95 -14.55
CA GLU A 70 9.02 6.01 -15.27
C GLU A 70 7.58 5.60 -15.61
N ARG A 71 7.40 4.38 -16.14
CA ARG A 71 6.06 3.83 -16.44
C ARG A 71 5.21 3.70 -15.19
N THR A 72 5.78 3.26 -14.07
CA THR A 72 5.06 3.09 -12.80
C THR A 72 4.60 4.45 -12.27
N ILE A 73 5.50 5.43 -12.20
CA ILE A 73 5.17 6.78 -11.75
C ILE A 73 4.08 7.40 -12.63
N LYS A 74 4.20 7.26 -13.96
CA LYS A 74 3.18 7.74 -14.90
C LYS A 74 1.83 7.07 -14.66
N GLN A 75 1.80 5.76 -14.47
CA GLN A 75 0.56 5.02 -14.22
C GLN A 75 -0.11 5.43 -12.90
N LEU A 76 0.68 5.59 -11.83
CA LEU A 76 0.18 6.09 -10.54
C LEU A 76 -0.42 7.50 -10.69
N TYR A 77 0.24 8.38 -11.43
CA TYR A 77 -0.27 9.71 -11.74
C TYR A 77 -1.59 9.67 -12.54
N GLU A 78 -1.67 8.85 -13.59
CA GLU A 78 -2.88 8.71 -14.43
C GLU A 78 -4.09 8.19 -13.64
N TYR A 79 -3.86 7.33 -12.64
CA TYR A 79 -4.92 6.83 -11.75
C TYR A 79 -5.14 7.69 -10.49
N GLY A 80 -4.43 8.81 -10.37
CA GLY A 80 -4.59 9.73 -9.24
C GLY A 80 -4.16 9.12 -7.91
N ILE A 81 -3.16 8.23 -7.91
CA ILE A 81 -2.65 7.54 -6.72
C ILE A 81 -1.45 8.33 -6.15
N PRO A 82 -1.63 9.15 -5.11
CA PRO A 82 -0.54 9.86 -4.45
C PRO A 82 0.30 8.94 -3.57
N TYR A 83 1.54 9.34 -3.30
CA TYR A 83 2.43 8.66 -2.35
C TYR A 83 3.47 9.64 -1.78
N ASP A 84 3.88 9.43 -0.53
CA ASP A 84 5.01 10.11 0.10
C ASP A 84 6.35 9.42 -0.24
N TYR A 85 6.33 8.10 -0.44
CA TYR A 85 7.50 7.29 -0.79
C TYR A 85 7.12 6.13 -1.71
N ILE A 86 7.98 5.81 -2.66
CA ILE A 86 7.90 4.59 -3.48
C ILE A 86 9.21 3.80 -3.40
N GLY A 87 9.11 2.54 -2.99
CA GLY A 87 10.20 1.58 -2.92
C GLY A 87 10.03 0.47 -3.94
N PHE A 88 11.13 0.11 -4.61
CA PHE A 88 11.19 -1.04 -5.50
C PHE A 88 12.00 -2.13 -4.79
N SER A 89 11.35 -3.23 -4.42
CA SER A 89 11.95 -4.30 -3.62
C SER A 89 11.44 -5.66 -4.08
N SER A 90 12.29 -6.68 -4.05
CA SER A 90 11.82 -8.05 -4.25
C SER A 90 10.75 -8.42 -3.20
N PRO A 91 9.84 -9.37 -3.49
CA PRO A 91 8.82 -9.81 -2.54
C PRO A 91 9.42 -10.17 -1.17
N LEU A 92 10.50 -10.95 -1.16
CA LEU A 92 11.14 -11.44 0.08
C LEU A 92 11.84 -10.35 0.90
N THR A 93 12.15 -9.19 0.30
CA THR A 93 12.90 -8.11 0.96
C THR A 93 12.03 -6.91 1.33
N LYS A 94 10.71 -6.96 1.06
CA LYS A 94 9.80 -5.85 1.41
C LYS A 94 9.81 -5.55 2.91
N GLY A 95 9.75 -6.58 3.75
CA GLY A 95 9.84 -6.43 5.20
C GLY A 95 11.14 -5.76 5.67
N ILE A 96 12.27 -6.17 5.09
CA ILE A 96 13.58 -5.55 5.38
C ILE A 96 13.58 -4.06 4.99
N MET A 97 13.01 -3.72 3.82
CA MET A 97 12.88 -2.32 3.40
C MET A 97 12.03 -1.52 4.40
N LYS A 98 10.89 -2.06 4.86
CA LYS A 98 10.05 -1.41 5.87
C LYS A 98 10.82 -1.14 7.17
N GLN A 99 11.56 -2.13 7.67
CA GLN A 99 12.38 -1.98 8.88
C GLN A 99 13.47 -0.89 8.76
N GLN A 100 13.88 -0.53 7.55
CA GLN A 100 14.88 0.54 7.30
C GLN A 100 14.25 1.93 7.12
N LEU A 101 12.93 2.00 6.93
CA LEU A 101 12.22 3.27 6.75
C LEU A 101 11.83 3.86 8.12
N PRO A 102 11.78 5.19 8.28
CA PRO A 102 11.51 5.84 9.55
C PRO A 102 10.01 5.93 9.89
N TYR A 103 9.21 4.92 9.51
CA TYR A 103 7.75 4.93 9.63
C TYR A 103 7.24 3.87 10.60
N ASN A 104 6.15 4.17 11.31
CA ASN A 104 5.36 3.17 12.01
C ASN A 104 4.30 2.65 11.03
N PHE A 105 4.49 1.44 10.51
CA PHE A 105 3.53 0.87 9.57
C PHE A 105 2.30 0.35 10.31
N ILE A 106 1.21 1.12 10.24
CA ILE A 106 -0.05 0.80 10.91
C ILE A 106 -0.82 -0.22 10.09
N LEU A 107 -0.84 -0.07 8.77
CA LEU A 107 -1.57 -0.95 7.88
C LEU A 107 -0.73 -1.30 6.65
N SER A 108 -0.72 -2.58 6.27
CA SER A 108 -0.16 -3.08 5.00
C SER A 108 -1.28 -3.68 4.15
N VAL A 109 -1.35 -3.29 2.88
CA VAL A 109 -2.35 -3.78 1.92
C VAL A 109 -1.64 -4.40 0.72
N GLY A 110 -1.95 -5.65 0.41
CA GLY A 110 -1.35 -6.39 -0.69
C GLY A 110 -2.10 -7.67 -1.04
N ASP A 111 -1.70 -8.35 -2.11
CA ASP A 111 -2.29 -9.63 -2.52
C ASP A 111 -1.46 -10.82 -2.00
N MET A 112 -0.15 -10.63 -1.82
CA MET A 112 0.78 -11.68 -1.36
C MET A 112 1.12 -11.57 0.13
N PRO A 113 1.40 -12.68 0.82
CA PRO A 113 1.84 -12.65 2.23
C PRO A 113 3.06 -11.76 2.50
N THR A 114 3.94 -11.60 1.51
CA THR A 114 5.15 -10.78 1.59
C THR A 114 4.89 -9.28 1.63
N ASP A 115 3.69 -8.83 1.25
CA ASP A 115 3.29 -7.42 1.35
C ASP A 115 2.82 -7.05 2.77
N LEU A 116 2.51 -8.08 3.56
CA LEU A 116 1.78 -8.00 4.82
C LEU A 116 2.70 -8.11 6.03
N THR A 117 4.02 -8.15 5.84
CA THR A 117 4.98 -8.24 6.95
C THR A 117 5.25 -6.88 7.57
N ASP A 118 5.69 -6.85 8.83
CA ASP A 118 6.19 -5.63 9.49
C ASP A 118 5.19 -4.47 9.54
N SER A 119 3.90 -4.77 9.73
CA SER A 119 2.83 -3.82 10.05
C SER A 119 2.06 -4.27 11.29
N GLU A 120 1.40 -3.33 11.96
CA GLU A 120 0.45 -3.63 13.05
C GLU A 120 -0.77 -4.39 12.53
N HIS A 121 -1.36 -3.92 11.42
CA HIS A 121 -2.49 -4.54 10.75
C HIS A 121 -2.22 -4.86 9.28
N VAL A 122 -2.97 -5.81 8.75
CA VAL A 122 -2.82 -6.27 7.37
C VAL A 122 -4.16 -6.49 6.67
N LEU A 123 -4.18 -6.26 5.36
CA LEU A 123 -5.29 -6.63 4.47
C LEU A 123 -4.74 -7.40 3.28
N ASN A 124 -5.10 -8.67 3.19
CA ASN A 124 -4.85 -9.46 2.01
C ASN A 124 -6.04 -9.37 1.04
N ILE A 125 -5.81 -8.83 -0.14
CA ILE A 125 -6.90 -8.60 -1.10
C ILE A 125 -7.25 -9.82 -1.96
N SER A 126 -6.38 -10.84 -2.01
CA SER A 126 -6.60 -12.07 -2.79
C SER A 126 -7.46 -13.09 -2.04
N ASN A 127 -7.33 -13.15 -0.70
CA ASN A 127 -8.04 -14.13 0.13
C ASN A 127 -8.93 -13.52 1.23
N PHE A 128 -9.05 -12.19 1.26
CA PHE A 128 -9.85 -11.44 2.24
C PHE A 128 -9.41 -11.60 3.71
N PHE A 129 -8.22 -12.15 3.96
CA PHE A 129 -7.64 -12.20 5.29
C PHE A 129 -7.30 -10.80 5.79
N HIS A 130 -7.54 -10.56 7.07
CA HIS A 130 -7.08 -9.37 7.76
C HIS A 130 -6.88 -9.68 9.25
N SER A 131 -5.94 -8.97 9.88
CA SER A 131 -5.66 -9.02 11.32
C SER A 131 -5.14 -7.68 11.78
#